data_AF-A0A0B2SI33-F1
#
_entry.id   AF-A0A0B2SI33-F1
#
_cell.length_a   1.000
_cell.length_b   1.000
_cell.length_c   1.000
_cell.angle_alpha   90.00
_cell.angle_beta   90.00
_cell.angle_gamma   90.00
#
_symmetry.space_group_name_H-M   'P 1'
#
loop_
_entity.id
_entity.type
_entity.pdbx_description
1 polymer ?
#
loop_
_entity_poly.entity_id
_entity_poly.type
_entity_poly.pdbx_seq_one_letter_code
_entity_poly.pdbx_strand_id
1 'polypeptide(L)' 'KGPTSFEDLRTVDNVQYSTYKEACFAMGFLQDDKEFIEAIKQANDWGSTHYIRKLFVLLLLTATMSKPEQVWDQTW' A
#
# COMPACT_ATOMS: atom_id res chain seq x y z
N LYS A 1 5.07 26.15 -12.54
CA LYS A 1 3.63 26.51 -12.51
C LYS A 1 2.94 25.46 -11.64
N GLY A 2 2.14 25.88 -10.66
CA GLY A 2 1.40 24.94 -9.80
C GLY A 2 0.05 24.56 -10.42
N PRO A 3 -0.65 23.58 -9.83
CA PRO A 3 -2.00 23.20 -10.22
C PRO A 3 -2.96 24.40 -10.09
N THR A 4 -3.87 24.52 -11.05
CA THR A 4 -4.85 25.62 -11.14
C THR A 4 -6.28 25.15 -10.89
N SER A 5 -6.51 23.85 -10.86
CA SER A 5 -7.81 23.22 -10.61
C SER A 5 -7.69 22.02 -9.66
N PHE A 6 -8.83 21.55 -9.14
CA PHE A 6 -8.88 20.29 -8.39
C PHE A 6 -8.62 19.07 -9.28
N GLU A 7 -8.91 19.14 -10.58
CA GLU A 7 -8.49 18.10 -11.53
C GLU A 7 -6.97 18.06 -11.69
N ASP A 8 -6.32 19.22 -11.74
CA ASP A 8 -4.86 19.31 -11.83
C ASP A 8 -4.20 18.66 -10.60
N LEU A 9 -4.79 18.83 -9.41
CA LEU A 9 -4.32 18.19 -8.17
C LEU A 9 -4.39 16.67 -8.19
N ARG A 10 -5.26 16.08 -9.02
CA ARG A 10 -5.38 14.62 -9.20
C ARG A 10 -4.67 14.12 -10.45
N THR A 11 -3.94 14.97 -11.15
CA THR A 11 -3.27 14.60 -12.40
C THR A 11 -1.77 14.46 -12.16
N VAL A 12 -1.22 13.26 -12.41
CA VAL A 12 0.21 12.95 -12.27
C VAL A 12 0.67 12.32 -13.58
N ASP A 13 1.75 12.83 -14.18
CA ASP A 13 2.28 12.36 -15.47
C ASP A 13 1.22 12.22 -16.59
N ASN A 14 0.29 13.20 -16.66
CA ASN A 14 -0.86 13.24 -17.57
C ASN A 14 -1.93 12.16 -17.33
N VAL A 15 -1.89 11.45 -16.21
CA VAL A 15 -2.94 10.51 -15.77
C VAL A 15 -3.78 11.15 -14.68
N GLN A 16 -5.09 11.25 -14.89
CA GLN A 16 -6.03 11.75 -13.88
C GLN A 16 -6.53 10.61 -13.00
N TYR A 17 -6.29 10.71 -11.70
CA TYR A 17 -6.68 9.69 -10.72
C TYR A 17 -8.07 9.94 -10.13
N SER A 18 -8.72 8.86 -9.67
CA SER A 18 -10.08 8.94 -9.15
C SER A 18 -10.12 9.67 -7.80
N THR A 19 -9.09 9.48 -6.96
CA THR A 19 -8.97 10.12 -5.65
C THR A 19 -7.65 10.88 -5.49
N TYR A 20 -7.64 11.87 -4.59
CA TYR A 20 -6.40 12.56 -4.21
C TYR A 20 -5.38 11.60 -3.58
N LYS A 21 -5.83 10.58 -2.85
CA LYS A 21 -4.94 9.55 -2.26
C LYS A 21 -4.16 8.80 -3.34
N GLU A 22 -4.84 8.41 -4.42
CA GLU A 22 -4.19 7.75 -5.55
C GLU A 22 -3.20 8.65 -6.28
N ALA A 23 -3.52 9.93 -6.46
CA ALA A 23 -2.58 10.89 -7.03
C ALA A 23 -1.34 11.07 -6.13
N CYS A 24 -1.52 11.19 -4.81
CA CYS A 24 -0.40 11.23 -3.85
C CYS A 24 0.43 9.95 -3.87
N PHE A 25 -0.19 8.79 -4.06
CA PHE A 25 0.51 7.52 -4.24
C PHE A 25 1.35 7.52 -5.52
N ALA A 26 0.78 7.95 -6.64
CA ALA A 26 1.49 8.04 -7.93
C ALA A 26 2.64 9.05 -7.90
N MET A 27 2.51 10.15 -7.14
CA MET A 27 3.59 11.11 -6.90
C MET A 27 4.70 10.57 -5.97
N GLY A 28 4.52 9.40 -5.36
CA GLY A 28 5.47 8.84 -4.40
C GLY A 28 5.44 9.52 -3.02
N PHE A 29 4.39 10.27 -2.70
CA PHE A 29 4.21 10.90 -1.38
C PHE A 29 3.71 9.92 -0.32
N LEU A 30 3.05 8.84 -0.74
CA LEU A 30 2.63 7.76 0.14
C LEU A 30 3.59 6.59 -0.04
N GLN A 31 4.05 6.01 1.07
CA GLN A 31 4.77 4.73 1.04
C GLN A 31 3.85 3.65 0.46
N ASP A 32 4.43 2.76 -0.34
CA ASP A 32 3.76 1.54 -0.77
C ASP A 32 3.88 0.43 0.28
N ASP A 33 3.00 -0.56 0.19
CA ASP A 33 2.97 -1.67 1.15
C ASP A 33 3.91 -2.83 0.76
N LYS A 34 4.90 -2.58 -0.12
CA LYS A 34 5.80 -3.63 -0.62
C LYS A 34 6.63 -4.26 0.49
N GLU A 35 7.08 -3.46 1.45
CA GLU A 35 7.86 -3.96 2.58
C GLU A 35 7.09 -5.03 3.38
N PHE A 36 5.78 -4.85 3.54
CA PHE A 36 4.92 -5.82 4.22
C PHE A 36 4.75 -7.09 3.38
N ILE A 37 4.57 -6.95 2.07
CA ILE A 37 4.45 -8.08 1.14
C ILE A 37 5.73 -8.92 1.16
N GLU A 38 6.90 -8.28 1.05
CA GLU A 38 8.20 -8.95 1.08
C GLU A 38 8.46 -9.61 2.44
N ALA A 39 8.18 -8.90 3.54
CA ALA A 39 8.35 -9.44 4.89
C ALA A 39 7.46 -10.66 5.14
N ILE A 40 6.20 -10.65 4.70
CA ILE A 40 5.29 -11.80 4.84
C ILE A 40 5.76 -12.96 3.97
N LYS A 41 6.18 -12.71 2.72
CA LYS A 41 6.73 -13.75 1.84
C LYS A 41 7.97 -14.41 2.44
N GLN A 42 8.92 -13.62 2.92
CA GLN A 42 10.11 -14.15 3.61
C GLN A 42 9.74 -14.91 4.88
N ALA A 43 8.79 -14.39 5.67
CA ALA A 43 8.32 -15.07 6.86
C ALA A 43 7.68 -16.42 6.53
N ASN A 44 7.03 -16.56 5.38
CA ASN A 44 6.42 -17.82 4.95
C ASN A 44 7.45 -18.93 4.68
N ASP A 45 8.71 -18.58 4.36
CA ASP A 45 9.77 -19.56 4.11
C ASP A 45 10.25 -20.26 5.39
N TRP A 46 10.09 -19.63 6.57
CA TRP A 46 10.60 -20.16 7.85
C TRP A 46 9.56 -20.23 8.97
N GLY A 47 8.45 -19.50 8.84
CA GLY A 47 7.40 -19.37 9.84
C GLY A 47 6.28 -20.40 9.68
N SER A 48 5.58 -20.70 10.77
CA SER A 48 4.36 -21.51 10.69
C SER A 48 3.18 -20.69 10.15
N THR A 49 2.19 -21.35 9.51
CA THR A 49 0.97 -20.68 9.04
C THR A 49 0.25 -19.89 10.15
N HIS A 50 0.28 -20.38 11.39
CA HIS A 50 -0.29 -19.68 12.55
C HIS A 50 0.46 -18.38 12.86
N TYR A 51 1.79 -18.41 12.78
CA TYR A 51 2.63 -17.23 12.96
C TYR A 51 2.34 -16.18 11.89
N ILE A 52 2.24 -16.58 10.62
CA ILE A 52 1.97 -15.66 9.49
C ILE A 52 0.61 -14.98 9.62
N ARG A 53 -0.44 -15.72 10.02
CA ARG A 53 -1.76 -15.13 10.31
C ARG A 53 -1.68 -14.09 11.43
N LYS A 54 -0.94 -14.37 12.51
CA LYS A 54 -0.75 -13.42 13.61
C LYS A 54 0.04 -12.18 13.18
N LEU A 55 1.06 -12.34 12.35
CA LEU A 55 1.83 -11.24 11.78
C LEU A 55 0.93 -10.31 10.97
N PHE A 56 0.09 -10.87 10.09
CA PHE A 56 -0.84 -10.06 9.30
C PHE A 56 -1.86 -9.30 10.18
N VAL A 57 -2.42 -9.96 11.19
CA VAL A 57 -3.33 -9.29 12.16
C VAL A 57 -2.61 -8.16 12.91
N LEU A 58 -1.34 -8.35 13.31
CA LEU A 58 -0.56 -7.31 13.96
C LEU A 58 -0.37 -6.10 13.04
N LEU A 59 -0.03 -6.32 11.76
CA LEU A 59 0.12 -5.25 10.77
C LEU A 59 -1.20 -4.48 10.52
N LEU A 60 -2.34 -5.17 10.58
CA LEU A 60 -3.66 -4.53 10.51
C LEU A 60 -3.92 -3.63 11.73
N LEU A 61 -3.58 -4.11 12.92
CA LEU A 61 -3.79 -3.38 14.17
C LEU A 61 -2.89 -2.13 14.29
N THR A 62 -1.70 -2.16 13.71
CA THR A 62 -0.80 -0.99 13.70
C THR A 62 -1.25 0.10 12.74
N ALA A 63 -2.24 -0.16 11.89
CA ALA A 63 -2.75 0.77 10.87
C ALA A 63 -1.65 1.35 9.96
N THR A 64 -0.57 0.59 9.76
CA THR A 64 0.61 0.98 8.97
C THR A 64 0.43 0.66 7.49
N MET A 65 -0.46 -0.27 7.13
CA MET A 65 -0.74 -0.64 5.75
C MET A 65 -1.72 0.34 5.10
N SER A 66 -1.36 0.85 3.92
CA SER A 66 -2.19 1.78 3.15
C SER A 66 -3.35 1.10 2.42
N LYS A 67 -3.15 -0.16 2.00
CA LYS A 67 -4.05 -1.03 1.22
C LYS A 67 -3.91 -2.50 1.66
N PRO A 68 -4.39 -2.86 2.86
CA PRO A 68 -4.26 -4.20 3.43
C PRO A 68 -4.82 -5.33 2.54
N GLU A 69 -5.85 -5.04 1.75
CA GLU A 69 -6.42 -5.96 0.76
C GLU A 69 -5.41 -6.37 -0.31
N GLN A 70 -4.60 -5.43 -0.80
CA GLN A 70 -3.57 -5.72 -1.80
C GLN A 70 -2.39 -6.52 -1.22
N VAL A 71 -2.11 -6.35 0.07
CA VAL A 71 -1.10 -7.14 0.78
C VAL A 71 -1.57 -8.57 0.93
N TRP A 72 -2.82 -8.79 1.32
CA TRP A 72 -3.43 -10.11 1.45
C TRP A 72 -3.38 -10.88 0.12
N ASP A 73 -3.90 -10.30 -0.96
CA ASP A 73 -3.98 -10.94 -2.28
C ASP A 73 -2.60 -11.34 -2.85
N GLN A 74 -1.52 -10.71 -2.39
CA GLN A 74 -0.15 -10.99 -2.85
C GLN A 74 0.61 -11.96 -1.95
N THR A 75 0.07 -12.31 -0.77
CA THR A 75 0.78 -13.08 0.25
C THR A 75 0.06 -14.35 0.70
N TRP A 76 -1.22 -14.51 0.35
CA TRP A 76 -2.04 -15.71 0.58
C TRP A 76 -2.39 -16.43 -0.72
#